data_AF-A0AAW2QGB6-F1
#
_entry.id   AF-A0AAW2QGB6-F1
#
_cell.length_a   1.000
_cell.length_b   1.000
_cell.length_c   1.000
_cell.angle_alpha   90.00
_cell.angle_beta   90.00
_cell.angle_gamma   90.00
#
_symmetry.space_group_name_H-M   'P 1'
#
loop_
_entity.id
_entity.type
_entity.pdbx_description
1 polymer ?
#
loop_
_entity_poly.entity_id
_entity_poly.type
_entity_poly.pdbx_seq_one_letter_code
_entity_poly.pdbx_strand_id
1 'polypeptide(L)'
;MKQSTRLSSAVFQLTPTRTRCDLIIIANDKKEKIASGLLNPFLAHLKTAQDQIAKGGYSILLEPETGSDATWFTKATLERFVRFVSTPEILERVYTIETEILQIEEAMAMQRRNDIGQSIVENHQIRPQGGSEGDKSVPHANEEKAIVLYTPGAPAPEANGSRLQEGNSKVQLLKVLDTRKAVLQKEQGMAFARAVAAGFDIDHMEALVSFAECFGAMRLMEACSRFMDLWNSKHETGQWLDIEASGALSNQSDFTAMNASCTILSDTPNKRDISNHMASDNNGKSCSTNNAGMIKSF
;
A
#
# COMPACT_ATOMS: atom_id res chain seq x y z
N MET A 1 24.05 16.43 4.53
CA MET A 1 23.11 17.21 5.36
C MET A 1 22.19 16.24 6.11
N LYS A 2 21.66 16.64 7.28
CA LYS A 2 20.69 15.82 8.04
C LYS A 2 19.34 15.78 7.32
N GLN A 3 18.53 14.75 7.56
CA GLN A 3 17.21 14.58 6.95
C GLN A 3 16.25 15.75 7.25
N SER A 4 16.25 16.24 8.49
CA SER A 4 15.44 17.39 8.93
C SER A 4 16.01 18.76 8.54
N THR A 5 17.05 18.82 7.70
CA THR A 5 17.62 20.11 7.28
C THR A 5 16.62 20.83 6.39
N ARG A 6 16.17 22.01 6.81
CA ARG A 6 15.36 22.92 6.00
C ARG A 6 16.20 23.44 4.83
N LEU A 7 15.62 23.38 3.64
CA LEU A 7 16.27 23.81 2.41
C LEU A 7 15.91 25.27 2.13
N SER A 8 16.87 26.02 1.58
CA SER A 8 16.58 27.33 0.99
C SER A 8 16.01 27.16 -0.41
N SER A 9 16.54 26.20 -1.18
CA SER A 9 16.08 25.89 -2.53
C SER A 9 16.56 24.52 -2.99
N ALA A 10 15.97 24.01 -4.07
CA ALA A 10 16.48 22.86 -4.80
C ALA A 10 16.54 23.19 -6.30
N VAL A 11 17.55 22.68 -7.00
CA VAL A 11 17.80 23.00 -8.40
C VAL A 11 18.00 21.73 -9.19
N PHE A 12 17.27 21.57 -10.29
CA PHE A 12 17.63 20.61 -11.33
C PHE A 12 18.62 21.26 -12.27
N GLN A 13 19.86 20.80 -12.25
CA GLN A 13 20.89 21.19 -13.21
C GLN A 13 20.81 20.28 -14.42
N LEU A 14 20.48 20.85 -15.58
CA LEU A 14 20.23 20.10 -16.80
C LEU A 14 21.52 19.90 -17.61
N THR A 15 21.57 18.76 -18.28
CA THR A 15 22.57 18.50 -19.34
C THR A 15 22.31 19.37 -20.57
N PRO A 16 23.30 19.56 -21.48
CA PRO A 16 23.12 20.36 -22.70
C PRO A 16 21.94 19.90 -23.58
N THR A 17 21.65 18.60 -23.61
CA THR A 17 20.52 18.03 -24.35
C THR A 17 19.18 18.20 -23.63
N ARG A 18 19.18 18.66 -22.37
CA ARG A 18 18.00 18.88 -21.53
C ARG A 18 17.14 17.63 -21.30
N THR A 19 17.73 16.44 -21.50
CA THR A 19 17.08 15.14 -21.28
C THR A 19 17.44 14.53 -19.93
N ARG A 20 18.59 14.92 -19.37
CA ARG A 20 19.08 14.46 -18.06
C ARG A 20 19.34 15.63 -17.14
N CYS A 21 19.27 15.38 -15.83
CA CYS A 21 19.50 16.36 -14.80
C CYS A 21 20.18 15.78 -13.54
N ASP A 22 20.86 16.66 -12.82
CA ASP A 22 21.26 16.46 -11.42
C ASP A 22 20.36 17.29 -10.51
N LEU A 23 19.75 16.67 -9.50
CA LEU A 23 18.98 17.36 -8.47
C LEU A 23 19.88 17.70 -7.30
N ILE A 24 20.06 19.00 -7.06
CA ILE A 24 20.94 19.57 -6.05
C ILE A 24 20.09 20.32 -5.03
N ILE A 25 20.21 19.98 -3.76
CA ILE A 25 19.61 20.72 -2.64
C ILE A 25 20.57 21.76 -2.11
N ILE A 26 20.02 22.90 -1.67
CA ILE A 26 20.78 24.02 -1.13
C ILE A 26 20.21 24.35 0.25
N ALA A 27 21.09 24.42 1.25
CA ALA A 27 20.75 24.83 2.61
C ALA A 27 21.96 25.52 3.25
N ASN A 28 21.78 26.73 3.77
CA ASN A 28 22.84 27.51 4.42
C ASN A 28 24.14 27.56 3.59
N ASP A 29 24.02 27.93 2.32
CA ASP A 29 25.09 27.97 1.30
C ASP A 29 25.80 26.64 0.99
N LYS A 30 25.41 25.55 1.65
CA LYS A 30 25.89 24.21 1.33
C LYS A 30 25.03 23.63 0.23
N LYS A 31 25.68 22.97 -0.72
CA LYS A 31 25.03 22.25 -1.83
C LYS A 31 25.27 20.76 -1.68
N GLU A 32 24.25 19.96 -1.92
CA GLU A 32 24.35 18.50 -1.90
C GLU A 32 23.54 17.92 -3.06
N LYS A 33 24.12 16.99 -3.82
CA LYS A 33 23.42 16.29 -4.89
C LYS A 33 22.69 15.09 -4.30
N ILE A 34 21.38 14.98 -4.54
CA ILE A 34 20.55 13.88 -4.02
C ILE A 34 20.06 12.92 -5.09
N ALA A 35 20.00 13.35 -6.35
CA ALA A 35 19.57 12.49 -7.46
C ALA A 35 20.25 12.88 -8.77
N SER A 36 20.32 11.92 -9.70
CA SER A 36 20.82 12.11 -11.07
C SER A 36 20.06 11.16 -11.99
N GLY A 37 19.63 11.63 -13.15
CA GLY A 37 18.89 10.76 -14.06
C GLY A 37 18.19 11.49 -15.19
N LEU A 38 17.14 10.87 -15.71
CA LEU A 38 16.27 11.46 -16.72
C LEU A 38 15.43 12.59 -16.12
N LEU A 39 15.21 13.65 -16.89
CA LEU A 39 14.37 14.76 -16.48
C LEU A 39 12.88 14.45 -16.63
N ASN A 40 12.50 13.69 -17.66
CA ASN A 40 11.10 13.41 -18.00
C ASN A 40 10.25 12.85 -16.84
N PRO A 41 10.73 11.90 -16.01
CA PRO A 41 9.97 11.44 -14.86
C PRO A 41 9.57 12.59 -13.92
N PHE A 42 10.47 13.53 -13.65
CA PHE A 42 10.15 14.69 -12.82
C PHE A 42 9.16 15.63 -13.49
N LEU A 43 9.29 15.86 -14.80
CA LEU A 43 8.34 16.70 -15.55
C LEU A 43 6.93 16.11 -15.52
N ALA A 44 6.77 14.80 -15.56
CA ALA A 44 5.45 14.16 -15.46
C ALA A 44 4.74 14.45 -14.12
N HIS A 45 5.50 14.84 -13.08
CA HIS A 45 4.99 15.05 -11.73
C HIS A 45 5.13 16.49 -11.23
N LEU A 46 5.80 17.42 -11.92
CA LEU A 46 6.03 18.77 -11.42
C LEU A 46 5.60 19.83 -12.43
N LYS A 47 4.47 20.49 -12.17
CA LYS A 47 4.01 21.62 -12.99
C LYS A 47 5.03 22.76 -13.02
N THR A 48 5.61 23.12 -11.89
CA THR A 48 6.65 24.16 -11.82
C THR A 48 7.86 23.85 -12.70
N ALA A 49 8.23 22.57 -12.82
CA ALA A 49 9.31 22.15 -13.69
C ALA A 49 8.91 22.19 -15.18
N GLN A 50 7.68 21.82 -15.52
CA GLN A 50 7.12 21.98 -16.88
C GLN A 50 7.10 23.45 -17.32
N ASP A 51 6.66 24.35 -16.44
CA ASP A 51 6.57 25.78 -16.74
C ASP A 51 7.96 26.41 -16.93
N GLN A 52 8.97 25.96 -16.19
CA GLN A 52 10.34 26.45 -16.33
C GLN A 52 11.07 25.85 -17.53
N ILE A 53 10.86 24.56 -17.86
CA ILE A 53 11.48 23.97 -19.04
C ILE A 53 10.95 24.63 -20.33
N ALA A 54 9.69 25.09 -20.34
CA ALA A 54 9.13 25.84 -21.48
C ALA A 54 9.84 27.20 -21.71
N LYS A 55 10.38 27.83 -20.65
CA LYS A 55 11.07 29.12 -20.73
C LYS A 55 12.51 29.02 -21.25
N GLY A 56 13.05 27.81 -21.38
CA GLY A 56 14.43 27.57 -21.81
C GLY A 56 15.44 27.55 -20.65
N GLY A 57 16.73 27.38 -20.96
CA GLY A 57 17.82 27.31 -19.98
C GLY A 57 18.20 25.89 -19.52
N TYR A 58 19.19 25.84 -18.62
CA TYR A 58 19.81 24.61 -18.11
C TYR A 58 19.58 24.41 -16.61
N SER A 59 18.65 25.13 -16.01
CA SER A 59 18.34 25.04 -14.58
C SER A 59 16.85 25.20 -14.32
N ILE A 60 16.30 24.36 -13.46
CA ILE A 60 14.94 24.50 -12.93
C ILE A 60 15.06 24.71 -11.43
N LEU A 61 14.51 25.80 -10.92
CA LEU A 61 14.57 26.18 -9.51
C LEU A 61 13.25 25.81 -8.81
N LEU A 62 13.37 25.04 -7.72
CA LEU A 62 12.30 24.80 -6.77
C LEU A 62 12.58 25.63 -5.52
N GLU A 63 11.81 26.68 -5.32
CA GLU A 63 11.88 27.55 -4.16
C GLU A 63 10.45 27.81 -3.66
N PRO A 64 10.16 27.58 -2.37
CA PRO A 64 8.87 27.93 -1.78
C PRO A 64 8.61 29.44 -1.87
N GLU A 65 7.34 29.84 -1.85
CA GLU A 65 6.98 31.26 -1.90
C GLU A 65 7.58 32.06 -0.73
N THR A 66 8.14 33.22 -1.04
CA THR A 66 8.77 34.11 -0.06
C THR A 66 7.73 34.58 0.97
N GLY A 67 7.93 34.24 2.24
CA GLY A 67 7.02 34.58 3.34
C GLY A 67 6.19 33.40 3.86
N SER A 68 6.23 32.25 3.18
CA SER A 68 5.70 30.98 3.70
C SER A 68 6.65 30.39 4.75
N ASP A 69 6.12 29.97 5.91
CA ASP A 69 6.89 29.13 6.82
C ASP A 69 6.94 27.69 6.28
N ALA A 70 7.74 27.50 5.24
CA ALA A 70 7.94 26.22 4.56
C ALA A 70 8.79 25.24 5.39
N THR A 71 8.35 24.93 6.61
CA THR A 71 8.97 23.92 7.49
C THR A 71 8.96 22.53 6.87
N TRP A 72 8.00 22.25 5.99
CA TRP A 72 7.89 21.04 5.20
C TRP A 72 8.98 20.91 4.12
N PHE A 73 9.65 21.99 3.72
CA PHE A 73 10.65 21.97 2.65
C PHE A 73 12.02 21.54 3.17
N THR A 74 12.17 20.23 3.40
CA THR A 74 13.37 19.62 3.97
C THR A 74 14.03 18.65 3.00
N LYS A 75 15.26 18.24 3.33
CA LYS A 75 15.97 17.17 2.60
C LYS A 75 15.12 15.89 2.52
N ALA A 76 14.52 15.47 3.65
CA ALA A 76 13.71 14.25 3.71
C ALA A 76 12.51 14.30 2.77
N THR A 77 11.80 15.42 2.72
CA THR A 77 10.65 15.62 1.83
C THR A 77 11.06 15.48 0.37
N LEU A 78 12.19 16.07 -0.01
CA LEU A 78 12.66 16.00 -1.39
C LEU A 78 13.15 14.60 -1.79
N GLU A 79 13.83 13.88 -0.90
CA GLU A 79 14.23 12.48 -1.13
C GLU A 79 13.01 11.56 -1.29
N ARG A 80 11.98 11.75 -0.48
CA ARG A 80 10.71 11.01 -0.60
C ARG A 80 10.00 11.31 -1.91
N PHE A 81 9.98 12.58 -2.34
CA PHE A 81 9.47 12.94 -3.66
C PHE A 81 10.26 12.26 -4.79
N VAL A 82 11.60 12.25 -4.74
CA VAL A 82 12.42 11.53 -5.73
C VAL A 82 12.07 10.04 -5.76
N ARG A 83 11.85 9.44 -4.60
CA ARG A 83 11.44 8.04 -4.49
C ARG A 83 10.05 7.80 -5.06
N PHE A 84 9.11 8.72 -4.85
CA PHE A 84 7.78 8.68 -5.48
C PHE A 84 7.86 8.73 -7.00
N VAL A 85 8.67 9.64 -7.57
CA VAL A 85 8.87 9.74 -9.03
C VAL A 85 9.42 8.44 -9.62
N SER A 86 10.20 7.69 -8.84
CA SER A 86 10.79 6.43 -9.28
C SER A 86 9.81 5.25 -9.23
N THR A 87 8.92 5.23 -8.22
CA THR A 87 7.97 4.12 -7.98
C THR A 87 6.68 4.65 -7.35
N PRO A 88 5.83 5.35 -8.12
CA PRO A 88 4.58 5.91 -7.61
C PRO A 88 3.55 4.84 -7.22
N GLU A 89 3.67 3.64 -7.80
CA GLU A 89 2.75 2.52 -7.62
C GLU A 89 2.71 2.02 -6.17
N ILE A 90 3.75 2.31 -5.38
CA ILE A 90 3.84 1.92 -3.96
C ILE A 90 2.69 2.53 -3.15
N LEU A 91 2.35 3.80 -3.39
CA LEU A 91 1.21 4.47 -2.73
C LEU A 91 -0.12 4.09 -3.39
N GLU A 92 -0.14 4.02 -4.72
CA GLU A 92 -1.38 3.79 -5.48
C GLU A 92 -1.95 2.38 -5.24
N ARG A 93 -1.09 1.37 -5.08
CA ARG A 93 -1.49 -0.01 -4.82
C ARG A 93 -2.36 -0.14 -3.57
N VAL A 94 -2.06 0.63 -2.53
CA VAL A 94 -2.81 0.63 -1.27
C VAL A 94 -4.29 1.00 -1.53
N TYR A 95 -4.50 2.07 -2.29
CA TYR A 95 -5.84 2.53 -2.65
C TYR A 95 -6.54 1.60 -3.65
N THR A 96 -5.83 1.08 -4.65
CA THR A 96 -6.41 0.11 -5.59
C THR A 96 -6.97 -1.12 -4.85
N ILE A 97 -6.23 -1.65 -3.88
CA ILE A 97 -6.70 -2.78 -3.08
C ILE A 97 -7.96 -2.40 -2.29
N GLU A 98 -8.03 -1.21 -1.71
CA GLU A 98 -9.25 -0.76 -1.01
C GLU A 98 -10.44 -0.74 -1.96
N THR A 99 -10.29 -0.20 -3.18
CA THR A 99 -11.37 -0.19 -4.16
C THR A 99 -11.82 -1.60 -4.56
N GLU A 100 -10.89 -2.55 -4.68
CA GLU A 100 -11.22 -3.96 -4.94
C GLU A 100 -12.01 -4.57 -3.75
N ILE A 101 -11.63 -4.26 -2.51
CA ILE A 101 -12.35 -4.71 -1.30
C ILE A 101 -13.77 -4.16 -1.28
N LEU A 102 -13.94 -2.84 -1.51
CA LEU A 102 -15.26 -2.20 -1.51
C LEU A 102 -16.17 -2.78 -2.59
N GLN A 103 -15.64 -3.06 -3.79
CA GLN A 103 -16.40 -3.72 -4.86
C GLN A 103 -16.86 -5.13 -4.47
N ILE A 104 -16.02 -5.90 -3.77
CA ILE A 104 -16.40 -7.22 -3.26
C ILE A 104 -17.48 -7.10 -2.18
N GLU A 105 -17.37 -6.14 -1.27
CA GLU A 105 -18.37 -5.88 -0.23
C GLU A 105 -19.72 -5.51 -0.84
N GLU A 106 -19.73 -4.65 -1.85
CA GLU A 106 -20.93 -4.30 -2.61
C GLU A 106 -21.53 -5.52 -3.32
N ALA A 107 -20.69 -6.33 -3.98
CA ALA A 107 -21.13 -7.56 -4.63
C ALA A 107 -21.77 -8.55 -3.64
N MET A 108 -21.19 -8.72 -2.45
CA MET A 108 -21.76 -9.55 -1.40
C MET A 108 -23.10 -8.99 -0.88
N ALA A 109 -23.20 -7.67 -0.70
CA ALA A 109 -24.43 -7.02 -0.27
C ALA A 109 -25.56 -7.21 -1.29
N MET A 110 -25.26 -7.12 -2.59
CA MET A 110 -26.22 -7.39 -3.66
C MET A 110 -26.69 -8.85 -3.65
N GLN A 111 -25.76 -9.81 -3.49
CA GLN A 111 -26.11 -11.22 -3.40
C GLN A 111 -27.02 -11.49 -2.19
N ARG A 112 -26.70 -10.95 -1.01
CA ARG A 112 -27.53 -11.10 0.20
C ARG A 112 -28.90 -10.44 0.06
N ARG A 113 -29.01 -9.29 -0.61
CA ARG A 113 -30.31 -8.61 -0.83
C ARG A 113 -31.26 -9.44 -1.70
N ASN A 114 -30.73 -10.16 -2.68
CA ASN A 114 -31.52 -11.04 -3.55
C ASN A 114 -32.15 -12.23 -2.79
N ASP A 115 -31.71 -12.55 -1.56
CA ASP A 115 -32.37 -13.55 -0.71
C ASP A 115 -33.72 -13.06 -0.14
N ILE A 116 -33.86 -11.75 0.11
CA ILE A 116 -35.06 -11.16 0.75
C ILE A 116 -36.17 -10.91 -0.29
N GLY A 117 -35.80 -10.55 -1.53
CA GLY A 117 -36.76 -10.25 -2.60
C GLY A 117 -37.52 -11.48 -3.13
N GLN A 118 -36.93 -12.68 -3.07
CA GLN A 118 -37.57 -13.92 -3.51
C GLN A 118 -38.48 -14.57 -2.45
N SER A 119 -38.42 -14.16 -1.18
CA SER A 119 -39.26 -14.76 -0.13
C SER A 119 -40.66 -14.15 -0.01
N ILE A 120 -40.93 -13.00 -0.65
CA ILE A 120 -42.19 -12.24 -0.48
C ILE A 120 -43.26 -12.63 -1.52
N VAL A 121 -42.91 -13.29 -2.63
CA VAL A 121 -43.87 -13.60 -3.71
C VAL A 121 -44.60 -14.95 -3.51
N GLU A 122 -44.18 -15.78 -2.55
CA GLU A 122 -44.65 -17.17 -2.43
C GLU A 122 -45.65 -17.40 -1.26
N ASN A 123 -46.31 -16.36 -0.74
CA ASN A 123 -47.23 -16.51 0.39
C ASN A 123 -48.65 -15.94 0.14
N HIS A 124 -49.26 -16.32 -0.99
CA HIS A 124 -50.71 -16.32 -1.13
C HIS A 124 -51.20 -17.69 -1.59
N GLN A 125 -51.13 -18.65 -0.67
CA GLN A 125 -51.90 -19.89 -0.75
C GLN A 125 -53.16 -19.71 0.08
N ILE A 126 -54.22 -19.15 -0.53
CA ILE A 126 -55.58 -19.23 0.01
C ILE A 126 -56.33 -20.25 -0.81
N ARG A 127 -56.41 -21.46 -0.27
CA ARG A 127 -57.43 -22.46 -0.62
C ARG A 127 -58.79 -21.92 -0.18
N PRO A 128 -59.85 -22.11 -0.98
CA PRO A 128 -61.01 -22.78 -0.40
C PRO A 128 -61.52 -23.93 -1.27
N GLN A 129 -61.92 -24.97 -0.58
CA GLN A 129 -62.62 -26.16 -1.07
C GLN A 129 -64.12 -25.93 -0.96
N GLY A 130 -64.88 -26.31 -1.99
CA GLY A 130 -66.32 -26.58 -1.88
C GLY A 130 -67.14 -26.09 -3.07
N GLY A 131 -67.82 -27.02 -3.76
CA GLY A 131 -68.86 -26.68 -4.73
C GLY A 131 -69.02 -27.75 -5.81
N SER A 132 -70.14 -28.46 -5.75
CA SER A 132 -70.55 -29.56 -6.62
C SER A 132 -71.21 -29.07 -7.92
N GLU A 133 -71.41 -30.02 -8.82
CA GLU A 133 -72.32 -30.05 -9.98
C GLU A 133 -71.80 -29.50 -11.31
N GLY A 134 -72.02 -30.30 -12.34
CA GLY A 134 -71.31 -30.25 -13.61
C GLY A 134 -72.16 -29.81 -14.79
N ASP A 135 -71.56 -29.81 -15.97
CA ASP A 135 -72.25 -30.11 -17.22
C ASP A 135 -71.25 -30.49 -18.31
N LYS A 136 -71.73 -31.30 -19.27
CA LYS A 136 -71.00 -31.85 -20.41
C LYS A 136 -70.99 -30.87 -21.58
N SER A 137 -69.91 -30.84 -22.36
CA SER A 137 -69.95 -31.01 -23.83
C SER A 137 -68.54 -30.98 -24.45
N VAL A 138 -68.39 -31.76 -25.52
CA VAL A 138 -67.16 -32.11 -26.24
C VAL A 138 -67.08 -31.27 -27.56
N PRO A 139 -66.14 -31.49 -28.51
CA PRO A 139 -65.00 -30.61 -28.83
C PRO A 139 -65.10 -29.96 -30.24
N HIS A 140 -64.18 -29.05 -30.60
CA HIS A 140 -63.72 -29.03 -32.01
C HIS A 140 -62.32 -28.41 -32.21
N ALA A 141 -61.65 -29.02 -33.19
CA ALA A 141 -60.26 -28.89 -33.61
C ALA A 141 -59.84 -27.52 -34.17
N ASN A 142 -58.55 -27.21 -34.04
CA ASN A 142 -57.77 -26.74 -35.19
C ASN A 142 -56.30 -27.16 -35.05
N GLU A 143 -55.77 -27.64 -36.17
CA GLU A 143 -54.46 -28.24 -36.37
C GLU A 143 -53.46 -27.16 -36.79
N GLU A 144 -52.27 -27.11 -36.18
CA GLU A 144 -51.08 -26.79 -36.97
C GLU A 144 -49.83 -27.40 -36.33
N LYS A 145 -49.05 -28.07 -37.18
CA LYS A 145 -47.96 -28.99 -36.85
C LYS A 145 -46.66 -28.24 -36.58
N ALA A 146 -45.90 -28.64 -35.56
CA ALA A 146 -44.45 -28.47 -35.55
C ALA A 146 -43.74 -29.60 -34.78
N ILE A 147 -43.29 -30.59 -35.56
CA ILE A 147 -42.13 -31.50 -35.38
C ILE A 147 -42.05 -32.30 -34.06
N VAL A 148 -42.56 -33.54 -34.12
CA VAL A 148 -42.24 -34.60 -33.15
C VAL A 148 -41.02 -35.37 -33.65
N LEU A 149 -39.88 -35.23 -32.99
CA LEU A 149 -38.76 -36.16 -33.11
C LEU A 149 -39.03 -37.33 -32.16
N TYR A 150 -39.32 -38.51 -32.72
CA TYR A 150 -39.58 -39.72 -31.94
C TYR A 150 -38.26 -40.36 -31.50
N THR A 151 -38.05 -40.50 -30.18
CA THR A 151 -37.08 -41.43 -29.59
C THR A 151 -37.83 -42.43 -28.69
N PRO A 152 -37.68 -43.75 -28.90
CA PRO A 152 -38.35 -44.74 -28.08
C PRO A 152 -37.57 -45.03 -26.78
N GLY A 153 -38.22 -44.81 -25.63
CA GLY A 153 -37.91 -45.49 -24.36
C GLY A 153 -37.50 -44.62 -23.14
N ALA A 154 -38.50 -43.98 -22.50
CA ALA A 154 -38.63 -43.58 -21.08
C ALA A 154 -37.50 -42.84 -20.31
N PRO A 155 -37.82 -42.11 -19.21
CA PRO A 155 -39.00 -41.32 -18.86
C PRO A 155 -38.69 -39.81 -18.82
N ALA A 156 -39.75 -38.99 -18.72
CA ALA A 156 -39.71 -37.53 -18.70
C ALA A 156 -38.64 -36.93 -17.75
N PRO A 157 -37.95 -35.83 -18.12
CA PRO A 157 -37.35 -35.00 -17.13
C PRO A 157 -38.49 -34.28 -16.42
N GLU A 158 -38.74 -34.70 -15.18
CA GLU A 158 -39.50 -33.91 -14.24
C GLU A 158 -38.96 -32.47 -14.29
N ALA A 159 -39.84 -31.54 -14.62
CA ALA A 159 -39.64 -30.13 -14.36
C ALA A 159 -39.65 -29.93 -12.84
N ASN A 160 -38.56 -30.32 -12.17
CA ASN A 160 -38.38 -30.21 -10.73
C ASN A 160 -37.11 -29.40 -10.43
N GLY A 161 -37.33 -28.12 -10.12
CA GLY A 161 -36.52 -27.39 -9.14
C GLY A 161 -35.17 -26.85 -9.60
N SER A 162 -35.15 -25.86 -10.50
CA SER A 162 -33.96 -25.01 -10.71
C SER A 162 -33.55 -24.22 -9.45
N ARG A 163 -34.40 -24.17 -8.42
CA ARG A 163 -34.20 -23.39 -7.19
C ARG A 163 -33.20 -24.02 -6.20
N LEU A 164 -33.03 -25.34 -6.20
CA LEU A 164 -32.16 -26.03 -5.23
C LEU A 164 -30.66 -25.95 -5.59
N GLN A 165 -30.34 -25.96 -6.89
CA GLN A 165 -28.95 -25.86 -7.37
C GLN A 165 -28.41 -24.42 -7.23
N GLU A 166 -29.27 -23.42 -7.40
CA GLU A 166 -28.95 -22.00 -7.28
C GLU A 166 -28.54 -21.61 -5.85
N GLY A 167 -29.22 -22.16 -4.83
CA GLY A 167 -28.88 -21.92 -3.43
C GLY A 167 -27.45 -22.36 -3.07
N ASN A 168 -27.03 -23.55 -3.54
CA ASN A 168 -25.66 -24.03 -3.30
C ASN A 168 -24.63 -23.23 -4.11
N SER A 169 -24.93 -22.90 -5.37
CA SER A 169 -24.06 -22.06 -6.21
C SER A 169 -23.85 -20.66 -5.64
N LYS A 170 -24.88 -20.08 -5.01
CA LYS A 170 -24.82 -18.76 -4.39
C LYS A 170 -24.02 -18.75 -3.09
N VAL A 171 -24.23 -19.74 -2.22
CA VAL A 171 -23.41 -19.92 -1.00
C VAL A 171 -21.94 -20.12 -1.37
N GLN A 172 -21.67 -20.90 -2.42
CA GLN A 172 -20.32 -21.07 -2.94
C GLN A 172 -19.73 -19.75 -3.45
N LEU A 173 -20.50 -18.92 -4.18
CA LEU A 173 -20.06 -17.60 -4.62
C LEU A 173 -19.72 -16.68 -3.45
N LEU A 174 -20.60 -16.58 -2.45
CA LEU A 174 -20.34 -15.78 -1.25
C LEU A 174 -19.06 -16.22 -0.55
N LYS A 175 -18.84 -17.53 -0.41
CA LYS A 175 -17.61 -18.08 0.18
C LYS A 175 -16.36 -17.69 -0.63
N VAL A 176 -16.43 -17.70 -1.96
CA VAL A 176 -15.34 -17.26 -2.83
C VAL A 176 -15.05 -15.76 -2.63
N LEU A 177 -16.09 -14.94 -2.58
CA LEU A 177 -15.97 -13.49 -2.33
C LEU A 177 -15.38 -13.19 -0.96
N ASP A 178 -15.85 -13.85 0.11
CA ASP A 178 -15.30 -13.73 1.46
C ASP A 178 -13.81 -14.13 1.49
N THR A 179 -13.44 -15.21 0.81
CA THR A 179 -12.04 -15.66 0.70
C THR A 179 -11.18 -14.62 -0.02
N ARG A 180 -11.65 -14.09 -1.16
CA ARG A 180 -10.91 -13.06 -1.91
C ARG A 180 -10.76 -11.78 -1.11
N LYS A 181 -11.81 -11.36 -0.38
CA LYS A 181 -11.76 -10.21 0.54
C LYS A 181 -10.67 -10.38 1.59
N ALA A 182 -10.62 -11.54 2.25
CA ALA A 182 -9.60 -11.82 3.27
C ALA A 182 -8.17 -11.76 2.70
N VAL A 183 -7.96 -12.33 1.50
CA VAL A 183 -6.67 -12.24 0.80
C VAL A 183 -6.30 -10.79 0.49
N LEU A 184 -7.25 -10.00 -0.02
CA LEU A 184 -7.01 -8.59 -0.33
C LEU A 184 -6.72 -7.76 0.92
N GLN A 185 -7.36 -8.02 2.06
CA GLN A 185 -7.05 -7.36 3.33
C GLN A 185 -5.60 -7.63 3.76
N LYS A 186 -5.12 -8.88 3.60
CA LYS A 186 -3.70 -9.22 3.84
C LYS A 186 -2.78 -8.50 2.85
N GLU A 187 -3.14 -8.47 1.57
CA GLU A 187 -2.38 -7.71 0.55
C GLU A 187 -2.33 -6.21 0.86
N GLN A 188 -3.40 -5.64 1.38
CA GLN A 188 -3.47 -4.24 1.79
C GLN A 188 -2.50 -3.94 2.91
N GLY A 189 -2.49 -4.76 3.98
CA GLY A 189 -1.53 -4.62 5.07
C GLY A 189 -0.08 -4.71 4.59
N MET A 190 0.21 -5.63 3.65
CA MET A 190 1.54 -5.71 3.02
C MET A 190 1.87 -4.48 2.17
N ALA A 191 0.89 -3.91 1.45
CA ALA A 191 1.09 -2.70 0.67
C ALA A 191 1.38 -1.49 1.57
N PHE A 192 0.68 -1.35 2.70
CA PHE A 192 1.00 -0.34 3.73
C PHE A 192 2.41 -0.51 4.27
N ALA A 193 2.80 -1.73 4.67
CA ALA A 193 4.15 -2.00 5.16
C ALA A 193 5.23 -1.63 4.13
N ARG A 194 4.99 -1.90 2.84
CA ARG A 194 5.89 -1.49 1.74
C ARG A 194 5.96 0.02 1.58
N ALA A 195 4.83 0.74 1.69
CA ALA A 195 4.80 2.19 1.63
C ALA A 195 5.61 2.81 2.77
N VAL A 196 5.39 2.36 4.01
CA VAL A 196 6.15 2.80 5.19
C VAL A 196 7.64 2.49 5.02
N ALA A 197 8.00 1.28 4.59
CA ALA A 197 9.39 0.91 4.33
C ALA A 197 10.05 1.73 3.20
N ALA A 198 9.25 2.27 2.28
CA ALA A 198 9.73 3.17 1.25
C ALA A 198 9.83 4.64 1.70
N GLY A 199 9.53 4.95 2.97
CA GLY A 199 9.55 6.31 3.50
C GLY A 199 8.25 7.06 3.23
N PHE A 200 7.13 6.36 3.12
CA PHE A 200 5.79 6.92 3.06
C PHE A 200 5.00 6.52 4.31
N ASP A 201 5.43 7.04 5.46
CA ASP A 201 4.72 6.94 6.73
C ASP A 201 3.87 8.20 6.98
N ILE A 202 2.87 8.08 7.86
CA ILE A 202 1.84 9.11 8.09
C ILE A 202 2.42 10.42 8.61
N ASP A 203 3.46 10.39 9.45
CA ASP A 203 4.01 11.58 10.10
C ASP A 203 4.60 12.59 9.10
N HIS A 204 4.87 12.15 7.87
CA HIS A 204 5.49 12.98 6.84
C HIS A 204 4.62 13.15 5.59
N MET A 205 3.42 12.56 5.55
CA MET A 205 2.50 12.71 4.43
C MET A 205 2.05 14.15 4.24
N GLU A 206 1.77 14.85 5.34
CA GLU A 206 1.37 16.26 5.30
C GLU A 206 2.44 17.13 4.63
N ALA A 207 3.72 16.90 4.95
CA ALA A 207 4.83 17.62 4.32
C ALA A 207 4.94 17.34 2.81
N LEU A 208 4.63 16.11 2.38
CA LEU A 208 4.57 15.74 0.95
C LEU A 208 3.37 16.38 0.24
N VAL A 209 2.22 16.50 0.91
CA VAL A 209 1.05 17.21 0.40
C VAL A 209 1.36 18.69 0.22
N SER A 210 1.94 19.36 1.23
CA SER A 210 2.35 20.77 1.11
C SER A 210 3.40 20.98 0.01
N PHE A 211 4.35 20.05 -0.13
CA PHE A 211 5.30 20.06 -1.26
C PHE A 211 4.57 19.97 -2.60
N ALA A 212 3.62 19.05 -2.70
CA ALA A 212 2.90 18.81 -3.93
C ALA A 212 1.98 19.98 -4.31
N GLU A 213 1.35 20.62 -3.34
CA GLU A 213 0.55 21.83 -3.54
C GLU A 213 1.43 22.98 -4.05
N CYS A 214 2.58 23.22 -3.40
CA CYS A 214 3.48 24.31 -3.74
C CYS A 214 4.10 24.18 -5.15
N PHE A 215 4.49 22.97 -5.56
CA PHE A 215 5.17 22.74 -6.86
C PHE A 215 4.28 22.12 -7.94
N GLY A 216 2.98 21.97 -7.65
CA GLY A 216 1.99 21.42 -8.57
C GLY A 216 2.20 19.95 -8.91
N ALA A 217 2.52 19.12 -7.91
CA ALA A 217 2.66 17.68 -8.03
C ALA A 217 1.35 16.92 -7.75
N MET A 218 0.34 17.16 -8.58
CA MET A 218 -1.04 16.68 -8.37
C MET A 218 -1.15 15.17 -8.11
N ARG A 219 -0.43 14.34 -8.88
CA ARG A 219 -0.44 12.87 -8.68
C ARG A 219 0.12 12.45 -7.32
N LEU A 220 1.16 13.13 -6.83
CA LEU A 220 1.69 12.89 -5.47
C LEU A 220 0.68 13.32 -4.43
N MET A 221 0.10 14.52 -4.60
CA MET A 221 -0.91 15.06 -3.68
C MET A 221 -2.08 14.10 -3.51
N GLU A 222 -2.67 13.63 -4.62
CA GLU A 222 -3.78 12.68 -4.61
C GLU A 222 -3.41 11.34 -3.96
N ALA A 223 -2.21 10.82 -4.28
CA ALA A 223 -1.73 9.57 -3.70
C ALA A 223 -1.53 9.67 -2.18
N CYS A 224 -0.94 10.78 -1.69
CA CYS A 224 -0.75 11.04 -0.26
C CYS A 224 -2.09 11.25 0.46
N SER A 225 -3.00 12.07 -0.09
CA SER A 225 -4.31 12.31 0.50
C SER A 225 -5.12 11.01 0.65
N ARG A 226 -5.23 10.21 -0.42
CA ARG A 226 -5.95 8.92 -0.36
C ARG A 226 -5.33 7.94 0.63
N PHE A 227 -4.01 7.93 0.75
CA PHE A 227 -3.32 7.08 1.72
C PHE A 227 -3.65 7.49 3.15
N MET A 228 -3.64 8.79 3.46
CA MET A 228 -4.02 9.31 4.78
C MET A 228 -5.49 9.05 5.11
N ASP A 229 -6.40 9.30 4.16
CA ASP A 229 -7.84 9.06 4.34
C ASP A 229 -8.11 7.60 4.69
N LEU A 230 -7.48 6.68 3.96
CA LEU A 230 -7.61 5.25 4.20
C LEU A 230 -7.02 4.85 5.56
N TRP A 231 -5.83 5.37 5.90
CA TRP A 231 -5.21 5.10 7.19
C TRP A 231 -6.12 5.52 8.34
N ASN A 232 -6.66 6.74 8.29
CA ASN A 232 -7.57 7.27 9.30
C ASN A 232 -8.85 6.43 9.41
N SER A 233 -9.49 6.14 8.27
CA SER A 233 -10.72 5.33 8.24
C SER A 233 -10.53 3.94 8.85
N LYS A 234 -9.39 3.27 8.60
CA LYS A 234 -9.13 1.94 9.15
C LYS A 234 -8.80 1.95 10.64
N HIS A 235 -8.17 3.02 11.15
CA HIS A 235 -7.95 3.20 12.59
C HIS A 235 -9.24 3.53 13.33
N GLU A 236 -10.15 4.31 12.73
CA GLU A 236 -11.49 4.56 13.27
C GLU A 236 -12.36 3.29 13.29
N THR A 237 -12.24 2.45 12.25
CA THR A 237 -13.02 1.20 12.12
C THR A 237 -12.44 0.05 12.95
N GLY A 238 -11.25 0.20 13.55
CA GLY A 238 -10.58 -0.84 14.33
C GLY A 238 -10.06 -2.05 13.53
N GLN A 239 -10.09 -1.99 12.19
CA GLN A 239 -9.70 -3.10 11.31
C GLN A 239 -8.18 -3.40 11.31
N TRP A 240 -7.36 -2.49 11.86
CA TRP A 240 -5.90 -2.65 11.91
C TRP A 240 -5.42 -3.70 12.93
N LEU A 241 -6.16 -3.91 14.02
CA LEU A 241 -5.74 -4.82 15.11
C LEU A 241 -5.65 -6.30 14.69
N ASP A 242 -6.34 -6.70 13.63
CA ASP A 242 -6.42 -8.10 13.20
C ASP A 242 -5.27 -8.54 12.26
N ILE A 243 -4.61 -7.57 11.61
CA ILE A 243 -3.55 -7.83 10.62
C ILE A 243 -2.22 -8.17 11.31
N GLU A 244 -1.94 -7.53 12.45
CA GLU A 244 -0.71 -7.75 13.22
C GLU A 244 -0.76 -9.07 14.03
N ALA A 245 -1.94 -9.42 14.58
CA ALA A 245 -2.15 -10.67 15.31
C ALA A 245 -2.17 -11.92 14.39
N SER A 246 -2.78 -11.82 13.20
CA SER A 246 -2.85 -12.95 12.25
C SER A 246 -1.54 -13.20 11.50
N GLY A 247 -0.68 -12.18 11.35
CA GLY A 247 0.65 -12.33 10.77
C GLY A 247 1.64 -13.11 11.65
N ALA A 248 1.48 -13.05 12.98
CA ALA A 248 2.34 -13.75 13.93
C ALA A 248 2.03 -15.25 14.05
N LEU A 249 0.79 -15.67 13.80
CA LEU A 249 0.34 -17.06 13.98
C LEU A 249 0.58 -17.96 12.75
N SER A 250 0.86 -17.38 11.57
CA SER A 250 1.03 -18.13 10.32
C SER A 250 2.47 -18.60 10.05
N ASN A 251 3.48 -18.13 10.80
CA ASN A 251 4.90 -18.41 10.52
C ASN A 251 5.50 -19.54 11.37
N GLN A 252 4.71 -20.25 12.19
CA GLN A 252 5.23 -21.31 13.07
C GLN A 252 4.83 -22.74 12.69
N SER A 253 4.01 -22.96 11.65
CA SER A 253 3.40 -24.28 11.43
C SER A 253 3.88 -25.05 10.21
N ASP A 254 5.16 -24.93 9.80
CA ASP A 254 5.68 -25.76 8.68
C ASP A 254 7.19 -26.12 8.78
N PHE A 255 7.82 -26.08 9.96
CA PHE A 255 9.21 -26.55 10.10
C PHE A 255 9.53 -27.18 11.47
N THR A 256 8.85 -28.27 11.82
CA THR A 256 9.34 -29.19 12.85
C THR A 256 9.27 -30.64 12.36
N ALA A 257 10.08 -30.93 11.36
CA ALA A 257 10.61 -32.28 11.12
C ALA A 257 12.00 -32.32 11.76
N MET A 258 12.36 -33.33 12.56
CA MET A 258 13.12 -34.39 11.92
C MET A 258 14.42 -34.87 12.58
N ASN A 259 14.83 -34.46 13.80
CA ASN A 259 16.19 -34.79 14.25
C ASN A 259 16.22 -35.21 15.72
N ALA A 260 16.06 -36.52 15.92
CA ALA A 260 16.42 -37.21 17.15
C ALA A 260 17.95 -37.42 17.22
N SER A 261 18.46 -37.24 18.44
CA SER A 261 19.51 -38.05 19.10
C SER A 261 20.90 -37.44 19.36
N CYS A 262 21.23 -37.56 20.66
CA CYS A 262 22.51 -37.83 21.31
C CYS A 262 23.45 -36.66 21.65
N THR A 263 23.14 -36.04 22.79
CA THR A 263 24.08 -35.61 23.82
C THR A 263 24.93 -36.78 24.35
N ILE A 264 26.26 -36.63 24.37
CA ILE A 264 27.15 -37.17 25.42
C ILE A 264 28.27 -36.15 25.68
N LEU A 265 28.37 -35.71 26.93
CA LEU A 265 29.50 -34.95 27.51
C LEU A 265 30.70 -35.87 27.78
N SER A 266 31.91 -35.32 27.74
CA SER A 266 32.98 -35.72 28.65
C SER A 266 34.02 -34.59 28.84
N ASP A 267 34.08 -34.09 30.08
CA ASP A 267 35.08 -33.21 30.69
C ASP A 267 36.46 -33.87 30.79
N THR A 268 37.53 -33.05 30.90
CA THR A 268 38.51 -33.13 32.02
C THR A 268 39.53 -31.96 32.02
N PRO A 269 40.17 -31.65 33.17
CA PRO A 269 40.65 -30.30 33.53
C PRO A 269 42.18 -30.18 33.75
N ASN A 270 42.71 -28.94 33.80
CA ASN A 270 43.86 -28.52 34.63
C ASN A 270 44.07 -27.00 34.46
N LYS A 271 43.80 -26.13 35.44
CA LYS A 271 44.47 -25.83 36.72
C LYS A 271 45.82 -25.09 36.58
N ARG A 272 45.81 -23.82 37.05
CA ARG A 272 46.84 -23.02 37.77
C ARG A 272 46.72 -21.54 37.33
N ASP A 273 46.16 -20.60 38.08
CA ASP A 273 46.47 -20.05 39.43
C ASP A 273 47.31 -18.75 39.38
N ILE A 274 46.80 -17.73 40.10
CA ILE A 274 47.46 -16.58 40.77
C ILE A 274 47.52 -15.21 40.06
N SER A 275 46.49 -14.39 40.34
CA SER A 275 46.44 -13.16 41.16
C SER A 275 47.57 -12.08 41.19
N ASN A 276 47.09 -10.82 41.23
CA ASN A 276 47.62 -9.58 41.86
C ASN A 276 48.73 -8.80 41.12
N HIS A 277 48.98 -7.50 41.31
CA HIS A 277 48.30 -6.26 41.73
C HIS A 277 49.39 -5.14 41.56
N MET A 278 48.97 -3.88 41.42
CA MET A 278 49.70 -2.59 41.26
C MET A 278 51.14 -2.42 41.83
N ALA A 279 52.02 -1.64 41.14
CA ALA A 279 52.50 -0.29 41.54
C ALA A 279 53.90 0.15 41.00
N SER A 280 54.02 1.48 40.81
CA SER A 280 55.18 2.41 40.90
C SER A 280 56.19 2.65 39.75
N ASP A 281 56.18 3.93 39.30
CA ASP A 281 57.26 4.95 39.27
C ASP A 281 58.59 4.62 38.52
N ASN A 282 59.26 5.49 37.76
CA ASN A 282 59.58 6.90 38.04
C ASN A 282 60.43 7.52 36.90
N ASN A 283 60.19 8.80 36.64
CA ASN A 283 61.14 9.93 36.45
C ASN A 283 62.10 10.08 35.24
N GLY A 284 62.17 11.32 34.72
CA GLY A 284 63.31 11.82 33.93
C GLY A 284 63.14 13.13 33.11
N LYS A 285 63.22 14.30 33.77
CA LYS A 285 63.86 15.60 33.35
C LYS A 285 63.42 16.30 32.03
N SER A 286 62.81 17.50 32.09
CA SER A 286 63.41 18.88 32.04
C SER A 286 64.18 19.20 30.74
N CYS A 287 64.12 20.33 30.02
CA CYS A 287 63.75 21.71 30.34
C CYS A 287 63.64 22.54 29.02
N SER A 288 62.76 23.55 29.02
CA SER A 288 62.72 24.86 28.32
C SER A 288 63.59 25.14 27.07
N THR A 289 63.00 25.83 26.08
CA THR A 289 63.06 27.32 25.99
C THR A 289 62.22 27.90 24.84
N ASN A 290 61.75 29.11 25.11
CA ASN A 290 60.85 29.96 24.33
C ASN A 290 61.46 30.50 23.03
N ASN A 291 60.60 30.92 22.08
CA ASN A 291 60.57 32.34 21.71
C ASN A 291 59.29 32.76 20.98
N ALA A 292 58.75 33.87 21.46
CA ALA A 292 57.75 34.71 20.80
C ALA A 292 58.44 35.65 19.80
N GLY A 293 57.74 36.03 18.74
CA GLY A 293 58.18 37.04 17.78
C GLY A 293 56.98 37.72 17.13
N MET A 294 56.61 38.87 17.67
CA MET A 294 55.64 39.83 17.13
C MET A 294 56.45 41.02 16.61
N ILE A 295 56.38 41.38 15.32
CA ILE A 295 56.78 42.71 14.82
C ILE A 295 55.82 43.16 13.70
N LYS A 296 55.43 44.44 13.79
CA LYS A 296 54.53 45.22 12.93
C LYS A 296 55.22 45.78 11.66
N SER A 297 54.36 46.23 10.74
CA SER A 297 54.46 47.41 9.83
C SER A 297 55.49 47.41 8.70
N PHE A 298 54.99 47.44 7.45
CA PHE A 298 54.86 48.65 6.63
C PHE A 298 53.55 48.59 5.84
#